data_AF-A0A0Q4UI53-F1
#
_entry.id   AF-A0A0Q4UI53-F1
#
_cell.length_a   1.000
_cell.length_b   1.000
_cell.length_c   1.000
_cell.angle_alpha   90.00
_cell.angle_beta   90.00
_cell.angle_gamma   90.00
#
_symmetry.space_group_name_H-M   'P 1'
#
loop_
_entity.id
_entity.type
_entity.pdbx_description
1 polymer ?
#
loop_
_entity_poly.entity_id
_entity_poly.type
_entity_poly.pdbx_seq_one_letter_code
_entity_poly.pdbx_strand_id
1 'polypeptide(L)'
;MAQDYAGNRPAFGNPRMSGDPDRYMFWASGARMPSGALVTAQADTRFVMTKLIFGSPQYAIDHLRLHYSGFACTEGSNSPQETVLPGNAMTVHGVWVSVNGGPATACRFAGAADLSVASGSTGAWTDDLSLAVPPESLVTVYTLYSTAAGERQIPVYQITSRRGERVWGADNAAALVALIGSDTASTASLDSMSFPAYYGPDFMVAKGWDGRPVPLIVCDSIGERQADSPLAADARRNMGWLRRWLDRAGPLGRTPHAVIGLPGAASKRELIAANASRRWDIIDQIVAMNGGRRPFTCILNQMGRNDYDSGGYAVMRANWKALNDRILVRHPGTPIVAVGQVIHPNSTDGFRTLAGQGYQLGGEWPNGLRYQLEADKAAGMDGTVAAYIEVVRPAGLSDTQGRWPEPFFVTQLAQQAGTDGTATYDMITLVDAPEIGDTLQWTSGATADIATVVAISGQPGAWSCRLHYAGSRTVAPAGTEVFAPNANDGVNSPRTGTHPRPRMIRHIAASVPQQDKAKLR
;
A
#
# COMPACT_ATOMS: atom_id res chain seq x y z
N MET A 1 -2.12 -7.84 -41.29
CA MET A 1 -2.94 -6.69 -41.74
C MET A 1 -3.54 -6.04 -40.52
N ALA A 2 -2.83 -5.06 -39.97
CA ALA A 2 -3.29 -4.25 -38.84
C ALA A 2 -3.96 -3.00 -39.44
N GLN A 3 -5.24 -2.80 -39.16
CA GLN A 3 -5.93 -1.56 -39.51
C GLN A 3 -5.70 -0.54 -38.40
N ASP A 4 -5.03 0.56 -38.78
CA ASP A 4 -4.89 1.78 -38.01
C ASP A 4 -6.28 2.36 -37.66
N TYR A 5 -6.62 2.35 -36.38
CA TYR A 5 -7.69 3.18 -35.83
C TYR A 5 -7.11 4.54 -35.41
N ALA A 6 -6.74 5.34 -36.41
CA ALA A 6 -6.51 6.77 -36.25
C ALA A 6 -7.78 7.51 -36.72
N GLY A 7 -8.69 7.78 -35.79
CA GLY A 7 -9.92 8.52 -36.06
C GLY A 7 -10.35 9.37 -34.88
N ASN A 8 -10.10 10.68 -34.98
CA ASN A 8 -10.71 11.79 -34.22
C ASN A 8 -10.86 11.62 -32.70
N ARG A 9 -9.77 11.86 -31.97
CA ARG A 9 -9.87 12.39 -30.59
C ARG A 9 -9.87 13.91 -30.66
N PRO A 10 -10.79 14.62 -29.97
CA PRO A 10 -10.71 16.07 -29.88
C PRO A 10 -9.35 16.43 -29.28
N ALA A 11 -8.67 17.39 -29.91
CA ALA A 11 -7.47 17.99 -29.39
C ALA A 11 -7.82 18.63 -28.04
N PHE A 12 -7.46 17.96 -26.94
CA PHE A 12 -7.35 18.61 -25.64
C PHE A 12 -6.16 19.58 -25.75
N GLY A 13 -6.44 20.76 -26.29
CA GLY A 13 -5.57 21.91 -26.20
C GLY A 13 -5.13 22.04 -24.75
N ASN A 14 -3.83 22.23 -24.57
CA ASN A 14 -3.17 22.33 -23.28
C ASN A 14 -3.27 23.80 -22.82
N PRO A 15 -4.27 24.23 -22.01
CA PRO A 15 -3.95 25.26 -21.06
C PRO A 15 -2.91 24.61 -20.15
N ARG A 16 -1.72 25.19 -20.05
CA ARG A 16 -0.86 24.92 -18.89
C ARG A 16 -1.78 25.01 -17.68
N MET A 17 -2.07 23.88 -17.03
CA MET A 17 -2.75 23.88 -15.74
C MET A 17 -1.80 24.66 -14.85
N SER A 18 -1.99 25.98 -14.74
CA SER A 18 -1.37 26.73 -13.66
C SER A 18 -1.97 26.11 -12.42
N GLY A 19 -1.14 25.38 -11.67
CA GLY A 19 -1.56 24.85 -10.39
C GLY A 19 -2.23 25.93 -9.55
N ASP A 20 -3.14 25.51 -8.69
CA ASP A 20 -3.75 26.37 -7.69
C ASP A 20 -2.90 26.23 -6.40
N PRO A 21 -1.92 27.10 -6.17
CA PRO A 21 -1.01 26.95 -5.04
C PRO A 21 -1.74 27.05 -3.70
N ASP A 22 -2.91 27.71 -3.64
CA ASP A 22 -3.68 27.85 -2.41
C ASP A 22 -4.59 26.66 -2.09
N ARG A 23 -4.65 25.67 -2.98
CA ARG A 23 -5.48 24.47 -2.84
C ARG A 23 -4.73 23.39 -2.07
N TYR A 24 -5.35 22.86 -1.03
CA TYR A 24 -4.87 21.66 -0.35
C TYR A 24 -5.00 20.45 -1.28
N MET A 25 -3.86 19.84 -1.57
CA MET A 25 -3.74 18.61 -2.35
C MET A 25 -3.05 17.52 -1.54
N PHE A 26 -3.31 16.25 -1.85
CA PHE A 26 -2.56 15.15 -1.26
C PHE A 26 -1.08 15.20 -1.69
N TRP A 27 -0.17 14.96 -0.74
CA TRP A 27 1.28 15.10 -1.02
C TRP A 27 2.12 13.88 -0.62
N ALA A 28 1.66 13.07 0.33
CA ALA A 28 2.48 12.04 0.98
C ALA A 28 2.40 10.66 0.30
N SER A 29 3.51 10.19 -0.27
CA SER A 29 3.62 8.90 -1.00
C SER A 29 3.32 7.65 -0.16
N GLY A 30 3.45 7.75 1.17
CA GLY A 30 3.29 6.63 2.12
C GLY A 30 1.99 6.64 2.94
N ALA A 31 1.08 7.58 2.69
CA ALA A 31 -0.17 7.68 3.46
C ALA A 31 -1.09 6.49 3.20
N ARG A 32 -1.78 5.99 4.23
CA ARG A 32 -2.80 4.94 4.06
C ARG A 32 -3.95 5.10 5.03
N MET A 33 -5.07 4.50 4.67
CA MET A 33 -6.23 4.39 5.55
C MET A 33 -5.97 3.41 6.70
N PRO A 34 -6.57 3.64 7.88
CA PRO A 34 -6.53 2.66 8.97
C PRO A 34 -7.34 1.43 8.58
N SER A 35 -6.76 0.25 8.75
CA SER A 35 -7.43 -1.00 8.41
C SER A 35 -6.80 -2.22 9.07
N GLY A 36 -7.60 -3.28 9.16
CA GLY A 36 -7.18 -4.56 9.71
C GLY A 36 -7.51 -4.71 11.19
N ALA A 37 -6.88 -5.68 11.84
CA ALA A 37 -7.16 -6.02 13.24
C ALA A 37 -6.61 -4.96 14.20
N LEU A 38 -7.42 -4.59 15.20
CA LEU A 38 -7.01 -3.67 16.27
C LEU A 38 -5.82 -4.23 17.05
N VAL A 39 -4.92 -3.35 17.46
CA VAL A 39 -3.77 -3.69 18.30
C VAL A 39 -4.13 -3.49 19.77
N THR A 40 -3.64 -4.35 20.65
CA THR A 40 -3.90 -4.22 22.10
C THR A 40 -2.75 -3.45 22.73
N ALA A 41 -3.08 -2.41 23.50
CA ALA A 41 -2.08 -1.64 24.22
C ALA A 41 -1.41 -2.49 25.32
N GLN A 42 -0.07 -2.49 25.33
CA GLN A 42 0.73 -3.19 26.34
C GLN A 42 0.74 -2.41 27.66
N ALA A 43 0.93 -3.10 28.79
CA ALA A 43 0.87 -2.51 30.13
C ALA A 43 1.98 -1.49 30.41
N ASP A 44 3.21 -1.78 29.98
CA ASP A 44 4.41 -0.99 30.30
C ASP A 44 4.74 0.09 29.24
N THR A 45 3.78 0.38 28.35
CA THR A 45 3.92 1.37 27.27
C THR A 45 2.67 2.22 27.16
N ARG A 46 2.23 2.81 28.29
CA ARG A 46 1.02 3.63 28.36
C ARG A 46 1.01 4.74 27.31
N PHE A 47 2.15 5.39 27.11
CA PHE A 47 2.38 6.34 26.04
C PHE A 47 3.20 5.68 24.94
N VAL A 48 2.82 5.95 23.70
CA VAL A 48 3.53 5.49 22.50
C VAL A 48 3.83 6.70 21.63
N MET A 49 5.08 6.83 21.18
CA MET A 49 5.48 7.79 20.17
C MET A 49 5.96 7.07 18.92
N THR A 50 5.36 7.38 17.78
CA THR A 50 5.81 6.89 16.48
C THR A 50 6.63 7.96 15.78
N LYS A 51 7.71 7.56 15.10
CA LYS A 51 8.47 8.35 14.12
C LYS A 51 8.19 7.78 12.75
N LEU A 52 7.40 8.48 11.95
CA LEU A 52 6.95 8.05 10.64
C LEU A 52 7.55 8.93 9.55
N ILE A 53 8.04 8.36 8.45
CA ILE A 53 8.73 9.10 7.38
C ILE A 53 7.97 8.94 6.07
N PHE A 54 7.70 10.07 5.41
CA PHE A 54 6.93 10.17 4.16
C PHE A 54 7.68 10.98 3.11
N GLY A 55 7.49 10.68 1.83
CA GLY A 55 8.06 11.47 0.73
C GLY A 55 7.17 12.63 0.31
N SER A 56 7.75 13.81 0.09
CA SER A 56 7.08 14.98 -0.51
C SER A 56 7.15 14.94 -2.05
N PRO A 57 6.28 15.69 -2.77
CA PRO A 57 6.26 15.71 -4.24
C PRO A 57 7.48 16.43 -4.84
N GLN A 58 7.60 16.43 -6.17
CA GLN A 58 8.68 17.12 -6.90
C GLN A 58 8.48 18.63 -7.05
N TYR A 59 7.57 19.20 -6.27
CA TYR A 59 7.33 20.63 -6.16
C TYR A 59 7.29 21.00 -4.68
N ALA A 60 7.54 22.28 -4.38
CA ALA A 60 7.53 22.78 -3.01
C ALA A 60 6.09 22.78 -2.49
N ILE A 61 5.92 22.40 -1.22
CA ILE A 61 4.63 22.46 -0.55
C ILE A 61 4.76 23.24 0.76
N ASP A 62 3.66 23.77 1.22
CA ASP A 62 3.54 24.48 2.50
C ASP A 62 2.15 24.26 3.11
N HIS A 63 1.89 24.89 4.26
CA HIS A 63 0.59 24.84 4.93
C HIS A 63 0.06 23.40 5.09
N LEU A 64 0.74 22.60 5.91
CA LEU A 64 0.42 21.18 6.05
C LEU A 64 -0.78 20.99 6.97
N ARG A 65 -1.62 19.99 6.65
CA ARG A 65 -2.65 19.46 7.55
C ARG A 65 -2.61 17.94 7.57
N LEU A 66 -2.73 17.38 8.76
CA LEU A 66 -2.70 15.93 9.02
C LEU A 66 -4.03 15.52 9.68
N HIS A 67 -4.64 14.46 9.21
CA HIS A 67 -5.90 13.93 9.74
C HIS A 67 -5.66 12.70 10.62
N TYR A 68 -6.46 12.55 11.67
CA TYR A 68 -6.43 11.39 12.58
C TYR A 68 -7.84 10.80 12.75
N SER A 69 -8.08 9.65 12.11
CA SER A 69 -9.36 8.93 12.14
C SER A 69 -9.68 8.23 13.47
N GLY A 70 -10.96 8.21 13.84
CA GLY A 70 -11.50 7.47 15.00
C GLY A 70 -12.03 6.07 14.68
N PHE A 71 -11.82 5.59 13.45
CA PHE A 71 -12.26 4.28 12.96
C PHE A 71 -11.17 3.63 12.12
N ALA A 72 -11.31 2.33 11.90
CA ALA A 72 -10.60 1.58 10.89
C ALA A 72 -11.58 0.83 9.99
N CYS A 73 -11.04 0.40 8.85
CA CYS A 73 -11.77 -0.37 7.88
C CYS A 73 -11.46 -1.87 8.00
N THR A 74 -12.45 -2.68 7.65
CA THR A 74 -12.27 -4.12 7.53
C THR A 74 -11.33 -4.47 6.38
N GLU A 75 -10.58 -5.56 6.54
CA GLU A 75 -9.81 -6.20 5.48
C GLU A 75 -10.42 -7.57 5.15
N GLY A 76 -10.48 -7.93 3.87
CA GLY A 76 -11.07 -9.19 3.42
C GLY A 76 -12.59 -9.12 3.17
N SER A 77 -13.32 -10.16 3.55
CA SER A 77 -14.71 -10.47 3.14
C SER A 77 -15.65 -9.25 3.01
N ASN A 78 -15.76 -8.43 4.07
CA ASN A 78 -16.68 -7.29 4.13
C ASN A 78 -16.02 -5.95 3.79
N SER A 79 -14.78 -5.94 3.32
CA SER A 79 -14.07 -4.72 2.95
C SER A 79 -14.81 -3.97 1.84
N PRO A 80 -14.93 -2.63 1.94
CA PRO A 80 -14.21 -1.73 2.84
C PRO A 80 -15.05 -1.15 3.99
N GLN A 81 -15.83 -1.98 4.69
CA GLN A 81 -16.67 -1.53 5.81
C GLN A 81 -15.88 -0.79 6.90
N GLU A 82 -16.44 0.30 7.41
CA GLU A 82 -15.86 1.19 8.42
C GLU A 82 -16.41 0.87 9.82
N THR A 83 -16.29 -0.40 10.19
CA THR A 83 -16.87 -0.99 11.40
C THR A 83 -15.83 -1.51 12.38
N VAL A 84 -14.54 -1.34 12.08
CA VAL A 84 -13.46 -1.68 13.01
C VAL A 84 -13.29 -0.50 13.95
N LEU A 85 -13.84 -0.63 15.16
CA LEU A 85 -13.91 0.45 16.14
C LEU A 85 -13.14 0.05 17.41
N PRO A 86 -12.27 0.92 17.96
CA PRO A 86 -11.51 0.59 19.17
C PRO A 86 -12.41 0.39 20.41
N GLY A 87 -13.56 1.06 20.46
CA GLY A 87 -14.43 1.04 21.65
C GLY A 87 -13.98 2.00 22.77
N ASN A 88 -12.75 2.49 22.69
CA ASN A 88 -12.18 3.56 23.53
C ASN A 88 -11.77 4.76 22.66
N ALA A 89 -11.57 5.92 23.29
CA ALA A 89 -11.01 7.08 22.59
C ALA A 89 -9.50 6.91 22.37
N MET A 90 -8.99 7.45 21.27
CA MET A 90 -7.56 7.61 21.03
C MET A 90 -7.14 9.00 21.48
N THR A 91 -6.29 9.10 22.51
CA THR A 91 -5.78 10.40 22.98
C THR A 91 -4.42 10.69 22.37
N VAL A 92 -4.35 11.69 21.51
CA VAL A 92 -3.11 12.25 20.95
C VAL A 92 -2.65 13.38 21.86
N HIS A 93 -1.43 13.31 22.38
CA HIS A 93 -0.85 14.33 23.28
C HIS A 93 0.01 15.35 22.55
N GLY A 94 0.39 15.05 21.30
CA GLY A 94 1.15 15.97 20.48
C GLY A 94 1.54 15.36 19.15
N VAL A 95 1.71 16.23 18.16
CA VAL A 95 2.18 15.89 16.82
C VAL A 95 3.25 16.89 16.41
N TRP A 96 4.34 16.42 15.83
CA TRP A 96 5.42 17.28 15.32
C TRP A 96 5.84 16.86 13.92
N VAL A 97 6.20 17.85 13.10
CA VAL A 97 6.68 17.63 11.73
C VAL A 97 8.11 18.14 11.59
N SER A 98 8.99 17.30 11.07
CA SER A 98 10.38 17.65 10.74
C SER A 98 10.64 17.39 9.25
N VAL A 99 11.40 18.26 8.60
CA VAL A 99 11.74 18.17 7.18
C VAL A 99 13.23 17.86 7.05
N ASN A 100 13.57 16.78 6.35
CA ASN A 100 14.96 16.33 6.11
C ASN A 100 15.82 16.24 7.38
N GLY A 101 15.22 15.83 8.51
CA GLY A 101 15.92 15.73 9.80
C GLY A 101 16.19 17.07 10.50
N GLY A 102 15.63 18.18 10.00
CA GLY A 102 15.70 19.49 10.65
C GLY A 102 14.85 19.57 11.92
N PRO A 103 14.79 20.76 12.56
CA PRO A 103 13.97 20.98 13.75
C PRO A 103 12.51 20.57 13.53
N ALA A 104 11.90 19.99 14.56
CA ALA A 104 10.51 19.56 14.50
C ALA A 104 9.57 20.70 14.94
N THR A 105 8.56 21.00 14.13
CA THR A 105 7.54 22.01 14.41
C THR A 105 6.28 21.34 14.94
N ALA A 106 5.77 21.80 16.08
CA ALA A 106 4.56 21.25 16.68
C ALA A 106 3.30 21.64 15.89
N CYS A 107 2.43 20.67 15.67
CA CYS A 107 1.06 20.88 15.18
C CYS A 107 0.13 21.27 16.33
N ARG A 108 -1.04 21.79 15.97
CA ARG A 108 -2.13 22.12 16.90
C ARG A 108 -3.45 21.52 16.41
N PHE A 109 -4.43 21.42 17.30
CA PHE A 109 -5.79 20.98 17.03
C PHE A 109 -6.77 22.00 17.60
N ALA A 110 -7.34 22.85 16.75
CA ALA A 110 -8.17 23.98 17.19
C ALA A 110 -7.49 24.85 18.28
N GLY A 111 -6.18 25.10 18.12
CA GLY A 111 -5.33 25.82 19.06
C GLY A 111 -4.75 24.98 20.22
N ALA A 112 -5.27 23.79 20.48
CA ALA A 112 -4.77 22.89 21.53
C ALA A 112 -3.56 22.07 21.06
N ALA A 113 -2.77 21.53 22.01
CA ALA A 113 -1.66 20.61 21.70
C ALA A 113 -2.15 19.16 21.50
N ASP A 114 -3.23 18.82 22.19
CA ASP A 114 -3.79 17.49 22.32
C ASP A 114 -5.13 17.36 21.61
N LEU A 115 -5.53 16.12 21.35
CA LEU A 115 -6.76 15.74 20.70
C LEU A 115 -7.25 14.42 21.28
N SER A 116 -8.53 14.36 21.66
CA SER A 116 -9.22 13.10 21.95
C SER A 116 -10.11 12.72 20.77
N VAL A 117 -9.79 11.61 20.12
CA VAL A 117 -10.55 11.09 18.98
C VAL A 117 -11.49 9.99 19.47
N ALA A 118 -12.80 10.25 19.44
CA ALA A 118 -13.80 9.29 19.87
C ALA A 118 -13.90 8.09 18.91
N SER A 119 -14.14 6.90 19.46
CA SER A 119 -14.37 5.67 18.69
C SER A 119 -15.53 5.84 17.71
N GLY A 120 -15.30 5.54 16.42
CA GLY A 120 -16.29 5.63 15.35
C GLY A 120 -16.54 7.03 14.80
N SER A 121 -15.89 8.06 15.35
CA SER A 121 -15.90 9.41 14.77
C SER A 121 -15.12 9.48 13.47
N THR A 122 -15.42 10.45 12.62
CA THR A 122 -14.65 10.73 11.40
C THR A 122 -13.23 11.19 11.69
N GLY A 123 -12.91 11.59 12.92
CA GLY A 123 -11.58 12.07 13.28
C GLY A 123 -11.49 13.59 13.36
N ALA A 124 -10.26 14.10 13.41
CA ALA A 124 -9.99 15.53 13.35
C ALA A 124 -8.71 15.84 12.57
N TRP A 125 -8.66 17.05 12.04
CA TRP A 125 -7.49 17.61 11.36
C TRP A 125 -6.65 18.42 12.33
N THR A 126 -5.34 18.45 12.10
CA THR A 126 -4.51 19.52 12.64
C THR A 126 -4.95 20.86 12.05
N ASP A 127 -4.63 21.93 12.80
CA ASP A 127 -4.62 23.28 12.27
C ASP A 127 -3.64 23.39 11.09
N ASP A 128 -3.76 24.48 10.34
CA ASP A 128 -2.82 24.80 9.27
C ASP A 128 -1.42 25.03 9.84
N LEU A 129 -0.49 24.16 9.47
CA LEU A 129 0.92 24.29 9.82
C LEU A 129 1.68 24.99 8.69
N SER A 130 1.94 26.28 8.85
CA SER A 130 2.81 27.04 7.93
C SER A 130 4.27 26.58 8.08
N LEU A 131 4.67 25.63 7.25
CA LEU A 131 6.00 25.03 7.21
C LEU A 131 6.39 24.79 5.75
N ALA A 132 7.45 25.44 5.29
CA ALA A 132 7.96 25.23 3.94
C ALA A 132 8.64 23.86 3.83
N VAL A 133 8.22 23.07 2.85
CA VAL A 133 8.80 21.76 2.53
C VAL A 133 9.35 21.82 1.10
N PRO A 134 10.67 21.75 0.92
CA PRO A 134 11.28 21.71 -0.40
C PRO A 134 10.82 20.48 -1.21
N PRO A 135 10.93 20.55 -2.55
CA PRO A 135 10.72 19.39 -3.43
C PRO A 135 11.54 18.17 -2.98
N GLU A 136 10.96 16.98 -3.16
CA GLU A 136 11.60 15.68 -2.91
C GLU A 136 12.19 15.49 -1.50
N SER A 137 11.62 16.15 -0.51
CA SER A 137 12.01 16.03 0.89
C SER A 137 11.44 14.76 1.55
N LEU A 138 12.11 14.31 2.59
CA LEU A 138 11.57 13.36 3.56
C LEU A 138 10.95 14.15 4.73
N VAL A 139 9.66 13.95 4.93
CA VAL A 139 8.89 14.59 6.00
C VAL A 139 8.65 13.56 7.09
N THR A 140 9.19 13.83 8.28
CA THR A 140 9.02 13.02 9.47
C THR A 140 7.84 13.54 10.27
N VAL A 141 6.89 12.68 10.61
CA VAL A 141 5.79 12.96 11.54
C VAL A 141 6.03 12.16 12.81
N TYR A 142 6.10 12.87 13.93
CA TYR A 142 6.07 12.29 15.27
C TYR A 142 4.65 12.36 15.80
N THR A 143 4.08 11.22 16.21
CA THR A 143 2.76 11.18 16.86
C THR A 143 2.90 10.57 18.23
N LEU A 144 2.65 11.35 19.28
CA LEU A 144 2.58 10.88 20.66
C LEU A 144 1.12 10.65 21.03
N TYR A 145 0.77 9.43 21.42
CA TYR A 145 -0.58 9.07 21.83
C TYR A 145 -0.56 8.10 23.02
N SER A 146 -1.71 7.95 23.68
CA SER A 146 -1.89 6.98 24.76
C SER A 146 -3.22 6.26 24.64
N THR A 147 -3.24 5.02 25.09
CA THR A 147 -4.43 4.21 25.34
C THR A 147 -4.14 3.41 26.61
N ALA A 148 -5.14 3.20 27.46
CA ALA A 148 -4.91 2.45 28.69
C ALA A 148 -4.54 0.99 28.37
N ALA A 149 -3.81 0.35 29.29
CA ALA A 149 -3.39 -1.04 29.14
C ALA A 149 -4.60 -1.95 28.88
N GLY A 150 -4.51 -2.83 27.89
CA GLY A 150 -5.61 -3.73 27.49
C GLY A 150 -6.67 -3.10 26.57
N GLU A 151 -6.68 -1.77 26.41
CA GLU A 151 -7.53 -1.11 25.43
C GLU A 151 -7.04 -1.33 23.99
N ARG A 152 -7.89 -0.97 23.02
CA ARG A 152 -7.64 -1.21 21.60
C ARG A 152 -7.12 0.05 20.93
N GLN A 153 -6.19 -0.16 19.99
CA GLN A 153 -5.56 0.86 19.18
C GLN A 153 -5.90 0.65 17.70
N ILE A 154 -6.13 1.77 17.02
CA ILE A 154 -6.38 1.78 15.57
C ILE A 154 -5.08 1.49 14.80
N PRO A 155 -5.04 0.44 13.96
CA PRO A 155 -3.86 0.07 13.19
C PRO A 155 -3.71 0.92 11.92
N VAL A 156 -2.61 1.66 11.79
CA VAL A 156 -2.31 2.42 10.57
C VAL A 156 -0.97 1.99 9.98
N TYR A 157 0.13 2.16 10.70
CA TYR A 157 1.47 2.02 10.12
C TYR A 157 2.29 0.91 10.75
N GLN A 158 2.81 0.01 9.91
CA GLN A 158 3.85 -0.92 10.30
C GLN A 158 5.20 -0.21 10.18
N ILE A 159 5.92 -0.14 11.29
CA ILE A 159 7.17 0.62 11.42
C ILE A 159 8.35 -0.30 11.08
N THR A 160 9.39 0.26 10.45
CA THR A 160 10.69 -0.43 10.38
C THR A 160 11.87 0.51 10.49
N SER A 161 12.84 0.07 11.31
CA SER A 161 14.09 0.78 11.55
C SER A 161 14.92 1.03 10.29
N ARG A 162 14.75 0.22 9.24
CA ARG A 162 15.44 0.37 7.95
C ARG A 162 15.15 1.68 7.23
N ARG A 163 13.96 2.22 7.43
CA ARG A 163 13.57 3.51 6.84
C ARG A 163 13.89 4.70 7.74
N GLY A 164 14.57 4.48 8.87
CA GLY A 164 14.76 5.50 9.91
C GLY A 164 13.53 5.72 10.79
N GLU A 165 12.49 4.91 10.63
CA GLU A 165 11.29 4.97 11.47
C GLU A 165 11.55 4.30 12.82
N ARG A 166 10.82 4.73 13.85
CA ARG A 166 10.96 4.23 15.22
C ARG A 166 9.62 4.20 15.93
N VAL A 167 9.52 3.33 16.93
CA VAL A 167 8.42 3.34 17.90
C VAL A 167 8.99 3.26 19.30
N TRP A 168 8.55 4.17 20.15
CA TRP A 168 8.98 4.23 21.54
C TRP A 168 7.78 4.17 22.47
N GLY A 169 7.93 3.42 23.56
CA GLY A 169 6.94 3.29 24.62
C GLY A 169 7.52 3.70 25.96
N ALA A 170 6.73 4.38 26.79
CA ALA A 170 7.08 4.72 28.16
C ALA A 170 5.83 4.99 29.01
N ASP A 171 6.00 5.03 30.33
CA ASP A 171 4.94 5.39 31.28
C ASP A 171 4.72 6.89 31.42
N ASN A 172 5.62 7.71 30.86
CA ASN A 172 5.51 9.16 30.88
C ASN A 172 5.73 9.78 29.49
N ALA A 173 4.89 10.75 29.14
CA ALA A 173 4.92 11.45 27.87
C ALA A 173 6.23 12.25 27.66
N ALA A 174 6.74 12.89 28.71
CA ALA A 174 7.88 13.80 28.62
C ALA A 174 9.17 13.09 28.17
N ALA A 175 9.42 11.86 28.63
CA ALA A 175 10.56 11.05 28.21
C ALA A 175 10.50 10.73 26.72
N LEU A 176 9.29 10.54 26.16
CA LEU A 176 9.14 10.31 24.73
C LEU A 176 9.35 11.60 23.93
N VAL A 177 8.81 12.75 24.38
CA VAL A 177 9.03 14.04 23.71
C VAL A 177 10.53 14.36 23.58
N ALA A 178 11.35 13.98 24.56
CA ALA A 178 12.81 14.16 24.52
C ALA A 178 13.51 13.36 23.39
N LEU A 179 12.84 12.36 22.80
CA LEU A 179 13.36 11.54 21.70
C LEU A 179 13.08 12.15 20.30
N ILE A 180 12.35 13.27 20.21
CA ILE A 180 12.12 13.95 18.93
C ILE A 180 13.46 14.36 18.32
N GLY A 181 13.68 14.00 17.05
CA GLY A 181 14.96 14.24 16.36
C GLY A 181 16.04 13.20 16.66
N SER A 182 15.82 12.28 17.60
CA SER A 182 16.75 11.19 17.86
C SER A 182 16.60 10.02 16.87
N ASP A 183 17.63 9.18 16.80
CA ASP A 183 17.65 7.92 16.05
C ASP A 183 17.85 6.69 16.95
N THR A 184 17.60 6.85 18.26
CA THR A 184 17.69 5.77 19.24
C THR A 184 16.82 4.59 18.82
N ALA A 185 17.25 3.38 19.17
CA ALA A 185 16.52 2.16 18.84
C ALA A 185 15.07 2.24 19.38
N SER A 186 14.15 1.58 18.66
CA SER A 186 12.77 1.42 19.11
C SER A 186 12.71 0.65 20.44
N THR A 187 11.63 0.83 21.20
CA THR A 187 11.35 -0.04 22.36
C THR A 187 11.13 -1.47 21.89
N ALA A 188 11.94 -2.41 22.40
CA ALA A 188 11.96 -3.79 21.89
C ALA A 188 10.63 -4.55 22.01
N SER A 189 9.80 -4.24 23.01
CA SER A 189 8.46 -4.85 23.17
C SER A 189 7.45 -4.40 22.10
N LEU A 190 7.73 -3.27 21.44
CA LEU A 190 6.91 -2.69 20.38
C LEU A 190 7.48 -3.08 19.00
N ASP A 191 8.79 -2.97 18.82
CA ASP A 191 9.47 -3.31 17.56
C ASP A 191 9.78 -4.82 17.47
N SER A 192 8.72 -5.60 17.21
CA SER A 192 8.78 -7.05 17.11
C SER A 192 8.60 -7.53 15.67
N MET A 193 9.02 -8.78 15.43
CA MET A 193 8.98 -9.42 14.11
C MET A 193 7.55 -9.69 13.59
N SER A 194 6.52 -9.51 14.42
CA SER A 194 5.11 -9.57 13.97
C SER A 194 4.66 -8.31 13.21
N PHE A 195 5.52 -7.27 13.15
CA PHE A 195 5.23 -5.96 12.56
C PHE A 195 3.88 -5.38 13.03
N PRO A 196 3.72 -5.08 14.33
CA PRO A 196 2.52 -4.42 14.82
C PRO A 196 2.29 -3.10 14.09
N ALA A 197 1.03 -2.76 13.86
CA ALA A 197 0.64 -1.49 13.26
C ALA A 197 0.31 -0.46 14.35
N TYR A 198 0.78 0.77 14.17
CA TYR A 198 0.62 1.85 15.13
C TYR A 198 -0.27 2.96 14.60
N TYR A 199 -0.83 3.73 15.53
CA TYR A 199 -1.68 4.88 15.21
C TYR A 199 -0.85 6.01 14.60
N GLY A 200 -1.46 6.78 13.71
CA GLY A 200 -0.81 7.85 12.96
C GLY A 200 -1.79 8.51 11.98
N PRO A 201 -1.33 9.52 11.23
CA PRO A 201 -2.22 10.28 10.36
C PRO A 201 -2.64 9.47 9.13
N ASP A 202 -3.91 9.50 8.74
CA ASP A 202 -4.44 8.73 7.60
C ASP A 202 -4.60 9.55 6.32
N PHE A 203 -4.89 10.85 6.44
CA PHE A 203 -4.82 11.80 5.32
C PHE A 203 -3.83 12.91 5.61
N MET A 204 -3.10 13.34 4.58
CA MET A 204 -2.14 14.43 4.67
C MET A 204 -2.26 15.30 3.42
N VAL A 205 -2.53 16.59 3.63
CA VAL A 205 -2.70 17.58 2.57
C VAL A 205 -1.83 18.80 2.82
N ALA A 206 -1.49 19.49 1.74
CA ALA A 206 -0.63 20.68 1.76
C ALA A 206 -0.97 21.57 0.55
N LYS A 207 -0.61 22.84 0.65
CA LYS A 207 -0.66 23.82 -0.43
C LYS A 207 0.64 23.80 -1.24
N GLY A 208 0.71 24.57 -2.33
CA GLY A 208 1.85 24.64 -3.24
C GLY A 208 1.72 23.82 -4.53
N TRP A 209 0.51 23.35 -4.86
CA TRP A 209 0.27 22.49 -6.03
C TRP A 209 0.67 23.16 -7.36
N ASP A 210 1.46 22.44 -8.17
CA ASP A 210 2.04 22.93 -9.42
C ASP A 210 1.22 22.62 -10.69
N GLY A 211 0.05 22.00 -10.54
CA GLY A 211 -0.83 21.63 -11.65
C GLY A 211 -0.67 20.20 -12.16
N ARG A 212 0.29 19.43 -11.63
CA ARG A 212 0.45 18.00 -11.97
C ARG A 212 -0.72 17.15 -11.46
N PRO A 213 -1.00 15.99 -12.08
CA PRO A 213 -2.03 15.08 -11.59
C PRO A 213 -1.81 14.64 -10.14
N VAL A 214 -2.91 14.54 -9.40
CA VAL A 214 -2.98 14.00 -8.03
C VAL A 214 -4.13 12.99 -8.00
N PRO A 215 -3.90 11.69 -8.26
CA PRO A 215 -4.94 10.69 -8.23
C PRO A 215 -5.38 10.34 -6.80
N LEU A 216 -6.69 10.21 -6.62
CA LEU A 216 -7.31 9.50 -5.50
C LEU A 216 -7.57 8.05 -5.92
N ILE A 217 -7.01 7.10 -5.20
CA ILE A 217 -6.92 5.70 -5.63
C ILE A 217 -7.93 4.85 -4.84
N VAL A 218 -8.82 4.19 -5.59
CA VAL A 218 -9.68 3.11 -5.11
C VAL A 218 -9.14 1.79 -5.65
N CYS A 219 -8.78 0.88 -4.76
CA CYS A 219 -8.12 -0.37 -5.09
C CYS A 219 -8.42 -1.45 -4.04
N ASP A 220 -8.12 -2.70 -4.41
CA ASP A 220 -8.21 -3.84 -3.50
C ASP A 220 -6.83 -4.19 -2.92
N SER A 221 -6.65 -5.43 -2.43
CA SER A 221 -5.39 -5.92 -1.84
C SER A 221 -4.19 -5.89 -2.79
N ILE A 222 -4.43 -6.02 -4.09
CA ILE A 222 -3.40 -6.04 -5.13
C ILE A 222 -2.84 -4.63 -5.35
N GLY A 223 -3.73 -3.64 -5.44
CA GLY A 223 -3.34 -2.24 -5.55
C GLY A 223 -2.83 -1.65 -4.23
N GLU A 224 -3.38 -2.06 -3.08
CA GLU A 224 -3.03 -1.47 -1.79
C GLU A 224 -1.65 -1.91 -1.29
N ARG A 225 -1.33 -3.23 -1.31
CA ARG A 225 -0.02 -3.89 -1.04
C ARG A 225 -0.05 -5.21 -0.21
N GLN A 226 -1.16 -5.94 -0.09
CA GLN A 226 -1.33 -6.98 0.96
C GLN A 226 -0.20 -8.03 1.06
N ALA A 227 0.43 -8.43 -0.05
CA ALA A 227 1.51 -9.43 -0.05
C ALA A 227 2.93 -8.84 -0.05
N ASP A 228 3.05 -7.52 0.05
CA ASP A 228 4.34 -6.85 0.15
C ASP A 228 4.82 -6.81 1.59
N SER A 229 6.11 -7.10 1.80
CA SER A 229 6.69 -7.06 3.15
C SER A 229 6.88 -5.61 3.59
N PRO A 230 6.56 -5.24 4.85
CA PRO A 230 6.92 -3.93 5.38
C PRO A 230 8.41 -3.62 5.27
N LEU A 231 9.26 -4.65 5.25
CA LEU A 231 10.70 -4.53 5.06
C LEU A 231 11.11 -4.17 3.63
N ALA A 232 10.22 -4.39 2.65
CA ALA A 232 10.46 -4.13 1.23
C ALA A 232 10.01 -2.72 0.78
N ALA A 233 9.39 -1.93 1.67
CA ALA A 233 9.02 -0.56 1.32
C ALA A 233 10.27 0.30 1.09
N ASP A 234 10.20 1.23 0.14
CA ASP A 234 11.29 2.16 -0.12
C ASP A 234 11.41 3.26 0.96
N ALA A 235 12.42 4.12 0.86
CA ALA A 235 12.66 5.22 1.80
C ALA A 235 11.50 6.24 1.88
N ARG A 236 10.61 6.27 0.89
CA ARG A 236 9.43 7.14 0.81
C ARG A 236 8.14 6.39 1.21
N ARG A 237 8.30 5.21 1.83
CA ARG A 237 7.26 4.31 2.33
C ARG A 237 6.34 3.74 1.23
N ASN A 238 6.76 3.76 -0.03
CA ASN A 238 5.96 3.10 -1.06
C ASN A 238 6.04 1.58 -0.91
N MET A 239 4.85 0.98 -0.88
CA MET A 239 4.62 -0.46 -0.90
C MET A 239 3.58 -0.78 -1.98
N GLY A 240 3.53 -2.03 -2.44
CA GLY A 240 2.73 -2.39 -3.61
C GLY A 240 3.28 -1.78 -4.91
N TRP A 241 2.76 -2.25 -6.04
CA TRP A 241 3.30 -1.87 -7.35
C TRP A 241 2.78 -0.49 -7.79
N LEU A 242 1.54 -0.17 -7.44
CA LEU A 242 0.86 1.03 -7.90
C LEU A 242 1.49 2.31 -7.30
N ARG A 243 1.76 2.30 -5.99
CA ARG A 243 2.45 3.41 -5.31
C ARG A 243 3.86 3.60 -5.86
N ARG A 244 4.60 2.49 -6.07
CA ARG A 244 5.94 2.54 -6.66
C ARG A 244 5.93 3.06 -8.10
N TRP A 245 4.96 2.67 -8.91
CA TRP A 245 4.83 3.18 -10.29
C TRP A 245 4.53 4.68 -10.30
N LEU A 246 3.61 5.15 -9.43
CA LEU A 246 3.27 6.56 -9.29
C LEU A 246 4.45 7.38 -8.76
N ASP A 247 5.16 6.88 -7.74
CA ASP A 247 6.27 7.59 -7.13
C ASP A 247 7.59 7.45 -7.90
N ARG A 248 7.69 6.59 -8.93
CA ARG A 248 8.87 6.53 -9.81
C ARG A 248 8.99 7.82 -10.63
N ALA A 249 10.20 8.39 -10.72
CA ALA A 249 10.45 9.53 -11.59
C ALA A 249 10.32 9.12 -13.08
N GLY A 250 9.76 10.01 -13.90
CA GLY A 250 9.53 9.80 -15.33
C GLY A 250 9.24 11.12 -16.04
N PRO A 251 8.73 11.11 -17.29
CA PRO A 251 8.47 12.33 -18.05
C PRO A 251 7.50 13.32 -17.37
N LEU A 252 6.54 12.80 -16.58
CA LEU A 252 5.63 13.61 -15.76
C LEU A 252 6.10 13.81 -14.32
N GLY A 253 7.22 13.18 -13.95
CA GLY A 253 7.72 13.17 -12.60
C GLY A 253 7.07 12.11 -11.70
N ARG A 254 7.33 12.24 -10.40
CA ARG A 254 6.62 11.50 -9.35
C ARG A 254 5.22 12.07 -9.20
N THR A 255 4.23 11.19 -9.15
CA THR A 255 2.82 11.57 -9.04
C THR A 255 2.39 11.46 -7.57
N PRO A 256 2.21 12.59 -6.84
CA PRO A 256 1.62 12.56 -5.51
C PRO A 256 0.20 11.98 -5.58
N HIS A 257 -0.22 11.24 -4.56
CA HIS A 257 -1.46 10.47 -4.60
C HIS A 257 -1.99 10.20 -3.20
N ALA A 258 -3.26 9.82 -3.11
CA ALA A 258 -3.84 9.24 -1.90
C ALA A 258 -4.47 7.89 -2.22
N VAL A 259 -4.24 6.90 -1.37
CA VAL A 259 -4.90 5.59 -1.45
C VAL A 259 -5.94 5.51 -0.36
N ILE A 260 -7.19 5.38 -0.79
CA ILE A 260 -8.30 5.05 0.11
C ILE A 260 -8.72 3.58 -0.01
N GLY A 261 -8.27 2.88 -1.06
CA GLY A 261 -8.48 1.43 -1.22
C GLY A 261 -7.86 0.58 -0.13
N LEU A 262 -8.33 -0.67 -0.02
CA LEU A 262 -8.07 -1.56 1.13
C LEU A 262 -8.02 -3.04 0.71
N PRO A 263 -7.29 -3.88 1.44
CA PRO A 263 -7.31 -5.32 1.21
C PRO A 263 -8.73 -5.92 1.24
N GLY A 264 -9.11 -6.63 0.18
CA GLY A 264 -10.43 -7.27 0.03
C GLY A 264 -11.57 -6.35 -0.44
N ALA A 265 -11.30 -5.07 -0.70
CA ALA A 265 -12.34 -4.12 -1.10
C ALA A 265 -13.05 -4.57 -2.38
N ALA A 266 -14.39 -4.43 -2.40
CA ALA A 266 -15.23 -4.75 -3.55
C ALA A 266 -16.03 -3.53 -4.00
N SER A 267 -16.20 -3.36 -5.32
CA SER A 267 -16.91 -2.22 -5.91
C SER A 267 -18.35 -2.18 -5.42
N LYS A 268 -18.98 -3.34 -5.21
CA LYS A 268 -20.33 -3.48 -4.65
C LYS A 268 -20.50 -3.01 -3.19
N ARG A 269 -19.43 -2.57 -2.50
CA ARG A 269 -19.51 -2.12 -1.08
C ARG A 269 -18.98 -0.71 -0.84
N GLU A 270 -18.21 -0.16 -1.77
CA GLU A 270 -17.66 1.19 -1.67
C GLU A 270 -18.75 2.24 -1.92
N LEU A 271 -18.82 3.29 -1.09
CA LEU A 271 -19.79 4.39 -1.18
C LEU A 271 -21.28 3.96 -1.11
N ILE A 272 -21.64 2.96 -0.30
CA ILE A 272 -23.04 2.56 -0.10
C ILE A 272 -23.52 3.04 1.27
N ALA A 273 -24.78 3.47 1.39
CA ALA A 273 -25.33 3.91 2.67
C ALA A 273 -25.05 2.88 3.79
N ALA A 274 -24.50 3.34 4.91
CA ALA A 274 -23.99 2.57 6.06
C ALA A 274 -22.67 1.77 5.85
N ASN A 275 -22.01 1.84 4.68
CA ASN A 275 -20.73 1.20 4.41
C ASN A 275 -19.76 2.13 3.66
N ALA A 276 -18.54 2.30 4.17
CA ALA A 276 -17.47 2.97 3.42
C ALA A 276 -17.81 4.41 2.99
N SER A 277 -18.40 5.22 3.89
CA SER A 277 -18.75 6.62 3.61
C SER A 277 -17.86 7.61 4.34
N ARG A 278 -17.36 7.29 5.54
CA ARG A 278 -16.57 8.19 6.40
C ARG A 278 -15.25 8.61 5.75
N ARG A 279 -14.55 7.70 5.07
CA ARG A 279 -13.33 8.05 4.29
C ARG A 279 -13.61 9.13 3.25
N TRP A 280 -14.78 9.08 2.64
CA TRP A 280 -15.22 10.08 1.67
C TRP A 280 -15.74 11.35 2.33
N ASP A 281 -16.36 11.25 3.52
CA ASP A 281 -16.76 12.42 4.31
C ASP A 281 -15.51 13.24 4.70
N ILE A 282 -14.38 12.59 5.02
CA ILE A 282 -13.10 13.27 5.27
C ILE A 282 -12.59 13.98 4.01
N ILE A 283 -12.74 13.36 2.83
CA ILE A 283 -12.42 14.02 1.55
C ILE A 283 -13.29 15.25 1.33
N ASP A 284 -14.58 15.18 1.64
CA ASP A 284 -15.51 16.31 1.54
C ASP A 284 -15.16 17.45 2.51
N GLN A 285 -14.58 17.15 3.68
CA GLN A 285 -14.03 18.18 4.56
C GLN A 285 -12.89 18.94 3.88
N ILE A 286 -12.01 18.25 3.15
CA ILE A 286 -10.93 18.92 2.40
C ILE A 286 -11.51 19.74 1.23
N VAL A 287 -12.55 19.22 0.56
CA VAL A 287 -13.29 19.98 -0.46
C VAL A 287 -13.83 21.28 0.12
N ALA A 288 -14.39 21.25 1.33
CA ALA A 288 -14.87 22.43 2.04
C ALA A 288 -13.73 23.39 2.39
N MET A 289 -12.58 22.90 2.88
CA MET A 289 -11.38 23.71 3.12
C MET A 289 -10.88 24.43 1.87
N ASN A 290 -11.09 23.83 0.69
CA ASN A 290 -10.72 24.34 -0.62
C ASN A 290 -11.83 25.16 -1.31
N GLY A 291 -12.88 25.57 -0.59
CA GLY A 291 -13.98 26.34 -1.18
C GLY A 291 -14.72 25.60 -2.30
N GLY A 292 -14.87 24.28 -2.20
CA GLY A 292 -15.55 23.42 -3.16
C GLY A 292 -14.64 22.70 -4.17
N ARG A 293 -13.32 22.93 -4.13
CA ARG A 293 -12.36 22.28 -5.05
C ARG A 293 -11.77 21.00 -4.43
N ARG A 294 -11.66 19.92 -5.22
CA ARG A 294 -11.21 18.59 -4.74
C ARG A 294 -9.73 18.55 -4.32
N PRO A 295 -9.26 17.70 -3.42
CA PRO A 295 -7.82 17.54 -3.16
C PRO A 295 -7.10 16.61 -4.18
N PHE A 296 -7.76 16.29 -5.29
CA PHE A 296 -7.29 15.39 -6.34
C PHE A 296 -7.76 15.88 -7.71
N THR A 297 -7.13 15.37 -8.77
CA THR A 297 -7.45 15.70 -10.18
C THR A 297 -8.21 14.60 -10.89
N CYS A 298 -8.03 13.34 -10.48
CA CYS A 298 -8.67 12.19 -11.09
C CYS A 298 -8.88 11.07 -10.06
N ILE A 299 -9.72 10.10 -10.42
CA ILE A 299 -9.89 8.85 -9.67
C ILE A 299 -9.13 7.77 -10.41
N LEU A 300 -8.31 7.03 -9.70
CA LEU A 300 -7.61 5.87 -10.24
C LEU A 300 -8.28 4.61 -9.68
N ASN A 301 -9.03 3.89 -10.52
CA ASN A 301 -9.85 2.76 -10.10
C ASN A 301 -9.29 1.42 -10.59
N GLN A 302 -8.68 0.65 -9.67
CA GLN A 302 -8.15 -0.70 -9.92
C GLN A 302 -9.12 -1.83 -9.51
N MET A 303 -10.29 -1.49 -8.95
CA MET A 303 -11.23 -2.44 -8.36
C MET A 303 -11.76 -3.48 -9.38
N GLY A 304 -12.54 -4.44 -8.87
CA GLY A 304 -13.25 -5.46 -9.66
C GLY A 304 -12.88 -6.90 -9.26
N ARG A 305 -11.76 -7.12 -8.56
CA ARG A 305 -11.27 -8.47 -8.21
C ARG A 305 -12.27 -9.20 -7.31
N ASN A 306 -12.72 -8.49 -6.28
CA ASN A 306 -13.60 -8.99 -5.23
C ASN A 306 -15.09 -8.80 -5.57
N ASP A 307 -15.37 -8.34 -6.79
CA ASP A 307 -16.72 -8.32 -7.37
C ASP A 307 -17.05 -9.63 -8.10
N TYR A 308 -16.11 -10.59 -8.11
CA TYR A 308 -16.36 -11.96 -8.54
C TYR A 308 -17.41 -12.59 -7.63
N ASP A 309 -18.52 -12.99 -8.23
CA ASP A 309 -19.67 -13.59 -7.56
C ASP A 309 -20.32 -14.63 -8.49
N SER A 310 -21.23 -15.45 -7.97
CA SER A 310 -21.93 -16.51 -8.72
C SER A 310 -22.76 -15.98 -9.91
N GLY A 311 -23.06 -14.68 -9.93
CA GLY A 311 -23.74 -13.99 -11.03
C GLY A 311 -22.89 -13.70 -12.27
N GLY A 312 -21.62 -14.13 -12.28
CA GLY A 312 -20.76 -14.08 -13.47
C GLY A 312 -20.37 -12.67 -13.91
N TYR A 313 -20.05 -12.53 -15.20
CA TYR A 313 -19.54 -11.29 -15.79
C TYR A 313 -20.51 -10.10 -15.64
N ALA A 314 -21.80 -10.32 -15.89
CA ALA A 314 -22.81 -9.27 -15.88
C ALA A 314 -22.89 -8.57 -14.51
N VAL A 315 -22.85 -9.33 -13.41
CA VAL A 315 -22.86 -8.77 -12.05
C VAL A 315 -21.56 -8.04 -11.74
N MET A 316 -20.42 -8.59 -12.13
CA MET A 316 -19.11 -7.97 -11.90
C MET A 316 -19.01 -6.60 -12.62
N ARG A 317 -19.46 -6.56 -13.88
CA ARG A 317 -19.57 -5.32 -14.68
C ARG A 317 -20.51 -4.31 -14.03
N ALA A 318 -21.71 -4.73 -13.64
CA ALA A 318 -22.72 -3.85 -13.02
C ALA A 318 -22.19 -3.24 -11.72
N ASN A 319 -21.55 -4.05 -10.86
CA ASN A 319 -20.99 -3.58 -9.59
C ASN A 319 -19.87 -2.55 -9.79
N TRP A 320 -18.97 -2.82 -10.74
CA TRP A 320 -17.85 -1.92 -11.04
C TRP A 320 -18.34 -0.59 -11.62
N LYS A 321 -19.26 -0.64 -12.59
CA LYS A 321 -19.89 0.56 -13.16
C LYS A 321 -20.65 1.35 -12.09
N ALA A 322 -21.42 0.67 -11.24
CA ALA A 322 -22.18 1.34 -10.19
C ALA A 322 -21.29 2.09 -9.20
N LEU A 323 -20.06 1.60 -8.93
CA LEU A 323 -19.08 2.37 -8.15
C LEU A 323 -18.71 3.67 -8.86
N ASN A 324 -18.37 3.62 -10.15
CA ASN A 324 -18.08 4.84 -10.91
C ASN A 324 -19.23 5.83 -10.89
N ASP A 325 -20.47 5.35 -11.08
CA ASP A 325 -21.67 6.19 -11.03
C ASP A 325 -21.78 6.90 -9.66
N ARG A 326 -21.56 6.17 -8.55
CA ARG A 326 -21.58 6.77 -7.20
C ARG A 326 -20.48 7.81 -6.98
N ILE A 327 -19.27 7.56 -7.50
CA ILE A 327 -18.16 8.51 -7.44
C ILE A 327 -18.49 9.77 -8.25
N LEU A 328 -19.03 9.62 -9.46
CA LEU A 328 -19.40 10.74 -10.32
C LEU A 328 -20.58 11.55 -9.76
N VAL A 329 -21.50 10.92 -9.04
CA VAL A 329 -22.56 11.62 -8.30
C VAL A 329 -21.96 12.45 -7.16
N ARG A 330 -21.06 11.88 -6.36
CA ARG A 330 -20.43 12.59 -5.22
C ARG A 330 -19.44 13.66 -5.67
N HIS A 331 -18.73 13.42 -6.76
CA HIS A 331 -17.71 14.31 -7.31
C HIS A 331 -17.88 14.51 -8.84
N PRO A 332 -18.88 15.32 -9.26
CA PRO A 332 -19.24 15.49 -10.68
C PRO A 332 -18.10 15.98 -11.59
N GLY A 333 -17.97 15.39 -12.78
CA GLY A 333 -16.95 15.79 -13.75
C GLY A 333 -15.52 15.40 -13.36
N THR A 334 -15.34 14.51 -12.38
CA THR A 334 -14.02 13.92 -12.10
C THR A 334 -13.69 12.87 -13.17
N PRO A 335 -12.55 12.95 -13.86
CA PRO A 335 -12.13 11.87 -14.75
C PRO A 335 -11.79 10.61 -13.94
N ILE A 336 -12.38 9.48 -14.34
CA ILE A 336 -12.04 8.16 -13.80
C ILE A 336 -11.08 7.48 -14.78
N VAL A 337 -9.90 7.13 -14.28
CA VAL A 337 -8.90 6.35 -14.99
C VAL A 337 -8.97 4.92 -14.46
N ALA A 338 -9.38 4.00 -15.33
CA ALA A 338 -9.42 2.59 -15.01
C ALA A 338 -8.00 2.00 -15.05
N VAL A 339 -7.73 1.07 -14.14
CA VAL A 339 -6.46 0.36 -14.05
C VAL A 339 -6.71 -1.13 -14.19
N GLY A 340 -5.94 -1.76 -15.07
CA GLY A 340 -5.96 -3.19 -15.31
C GLY A 340 -5.75 -4.01 -14.03
N GLN A 341 -6.37 -5.18 -13.97
CA GLN A 341 -6.07 -6.17 -12.93
C GLN A 341 -4.86 -7.01 -13.32
N VAL A 342 -4.01 -7.33 -12.34
CA VAL A 342 -2.93 -8.30 -12.53
C VAL A 342 -3.49 -9.70 -12.78
N ILE A 343 -2.72 -10.51 -13.51
CA ILE A 343 -3.06 -11.89 -13.85
C ILE A 343 -3.20 -12.80 -12.62
N HIS A 344 -3.92 -13.92 -12.78
CA HIS A 344 -4.28 -14.79 -11.66
C HIS A 344 -4.27 -16.30 -11.99
N PRO A 345 -3.09 -16.89 -12.24
CA PRO A 345 -2.96 -18.33 -12.43
C PRO A 345 -3.02 -19.10 -11.10
N ASN A 346 -3.26 -20.41 -11.20
CA ASN A 346 -2.98 -21.38 -10.15
C ASN A 346 -1.62 -22.06 -10.40
N SER A 347 -1.12 -22.78 -9.41
CA SER A 347 0.12 -23.55 -9.59
C SER A 347 0.14 -24.87 -8.81
N THR A 348 0.80 -25.87 -9.41
CA THR A 348 1.13 -27.16 -8.80
C THR A 348 2.56 -27.22 -8.24
N ASP A 349 3.40 -26.22 -8.54
CA ASP A 349 4.83 -26.17 -8.22
C ASP A 349 5.28 -24.85 -7.55
N GLY A 350 4.34 -24.03 -7.07
CA GLY A 350 4.64 -22.76 -6.41
C GLY A 350 5.05 -21.63 -7.38
N PHE A 351 4.55 -21.68 -8.62
CA PHE A 351 4.87 -20.76 -9.73
C PHE A 351 6.32 -20.85 -10.17
N ARG A 352 6.95 -22.02 -9.98
CA ARG A 352 8.36 -22.25 -10.30
C ARG A 352 8.57 -22.35 -11.80
N THR A 353 7.70 -23.06 -12.50
CA THR A 353 7.79 -23.26 -13.95
C THR A 353 6.54 -22.76 -14.66
N LEU A 354 6.65 -22.47 -15.96
CA LEU A 354 5.47 -22.17 -16.77
C LEU A 354 4.53 -23.37 -16.92
N ALA A 355 5.05 -24.61 -16.88
CA ALA A 355 4.28 -25.84 -17.04
C ALA A 355 3.46 -26.18 -15.79
N GLY A 356 3.96 -25.83 -14.61
CA GLY A 356 3.26 -25.98 -13.33
C GLY A 356 2.15 -24.95 -13.10
N GLN A 357 1.90 -24.04 -14.06
CA GLN A 357 0.87 -23.01 -13.96
C GLN A 357 -0.34 -23.30 -14.86
N GLY A 358 -1.53 -23.08 -14.30
CA GLY A 358 -2.81 -23.19 -15.02
C GLY A 358 -3.71 -21.99 -14.77
N TYR A 359 -4.84 -21.94 -15.47
CA TYR A 359 -5.83 -20.89 -15.27
C TYR A 359 -6.70 -21.19 -14.04
N GLN A 360 -6.99 -20.16 -13.26
CA GLN A 360 -8.05 -20.23 -12.25
C GLN A 360 -9.42 -20.02 -12.90
N LEU A 361 -10.45 -20.64 -12.32
CA LEU A 361 -11.85 -20.47 -12.73
C LEU A 361 -12.24 -18.98 -12.81
N GLY A 362 -12.74 -18.55 -13.96
CA GLY A 362 -13.11 -17.16 -14.25
C GLY A 362 -11.94 -16.22 -14.59
N GLY A 363 -10.70 -16.72 -14.54
CA GLY A 363 -9.46 -16.05 -14.93
C GLY A 363 -8.82 -16.65 -16.19
N GLU A 364 -9.58 -17.42 -16.98
CA GLU A 364 -9.13 -18.04 -18.22
C GLU A 364 -8.84 -16.98 -19.27
N TRP A 365 -7.68 -17.02 -19.90
CA TRP A 365 -7.39 -16.11 -21.01
C TRP A 365 -7.93 -16.68 -22.33
N PRO A 366 -8.48 -15.84 -23.25
CA PRO A 366 -8.82 -14.43 -23.12
C PRO A 366 -10.26 -14.15 -22.66
N ASN A 367 -11.06 -15.20 -22.43
CA ASN A 367 -12.53 -15.09 -22.32
C ASN A 367 -13.07 -15.18 -20.88
N GLY A 368 -12.21 -15.30 -19.88
CA GLY A 368 -12.58 -15.28 -18.47
C GLY A 368 -13.24 -13.95 -18.10
N LEU A 369 -14.13 -14.00 -17.09
CA LEU A 369 -14.97 -12.86 -16.69
C LEU A 369 -14.15 -11.58 -16.44
N ARG A 370 -12.95 -11.76 -15.89
CA ARG A 370 -11.99 -10.67 -15.61
C ARG A 370 -11.54 -9.97 -16.88
N TYR A 371 -11.18 -10.70 -17.92
CA TYR A 371 -10.71 -10.11 -19.18
C TYR A 371 -11.85 -9.46 -19.97
N GLN A 372 -13.08 -9.96 -19.84
CA GLN A 372 -14.26 -9.27 -20.35
C GLN A 372 -14.44 -7.92 -19.65
N LEU A 373 -14.25 -7.85 -18.33
CA LEU A 373 -14.31 -6.59 -17.59
C LEU A 373 -13.20 -5.62 -17.99
N GLU A 374 -11.97 -6.11 -18.18
CA GLU A 374 -10.86 -5.27 -18.66
C GLU A 374 -11.11 -4.74 -20.08
N ALA A 375 -11.71 -5.54 -20.96
CA ALA A 375 -12.13 -5.08 -22.28
C ALA A 375 -13.17 -3.95 -22.20
N ASP A 376 -14.17 -4.08 -21.33
CA ASP A 376 -15.19 -3.03 -21.13
C ASP A 376 -14.63 -1.77 -20.49
N LYS A 377 -13.69 -1.89 -19.54
CA LYS A 377 -12.95 -0.75 -18.98
C LYS A 377 -12.15 -0.04 -20.07
N ALA A 378 -11.45 -0.79 -20.91
CA ALA A 378 -10.68 -0.25 -22.03
C ALA A 378 -11.57 0.42 -23.10
N ALA A 379 -12.81 -0.08 -23.27
CA ALA A 379 -13.82 0.50 -24.14
C ALA A 379 -14.56 1.72 -23.55
N GLY A 380 -14.21 2.14 -22.31
CA GLY A 380 -14.76 3.35 -21.68
C GLY A 380 -15.91 3.10 -20.70
N MET A 381 -16.32 1.85 -20.47
CA MET A 381 -17.38 1.44 -19.52
C MET A 381 -18.61 2.37 -19.56
N ASP A 382 -19.33 2.36 -20.67
CA ASP A 382 -20.52 3.19 -20.92
C ASP A 382 -20.27 4.70 -20.70
N GLY A 383 -19.06 5.18 -21.00
CA GLY A 383 -18.67 6.58 -20.87
C GLY A 383 -18.27 7.00 -19.44
N THR A 384 -18.25 6.09 -18.48
CA THR A 384 -17.81 6.40 -17.10
C THR A 384 -16.30 6.43 -16.93
N VAL A 385 -15.54 5.89 -17.90
CA VAL A 385 -14.07 5.83 -17.87
C VAL A 385 -13.48 6.77 -18.90
N ALA A 386 -12.64 7.70 -18.44
CA ALA A 386 -11.95 8.68 -19.27
C ALA A 386 -10.70 8.09 -19.94
N ALA A 387 -10.01 7.18 -19.27
CA ALA A 387 -8.83 6.50 -19.80
C ALA A 387 -8.60 5.16 -19.12
N TYR A 388 -7.84 4.28 -19.79
CA TYR A 388 -7.46 2.97 -19.27
C TYR A 388 -5.93 2.82 -19.26
N ILE A 389 -5.40 2.46 -18.10
CA ILE A 389 -3.99 2.07 -17.91
C ILE A 389 -3.95 0.56 -17.91
N GLU A 390 -3.28 0.02 -18.93
CA GLU A 390 -3.05 -1.41 -19.03
C GLU A 390 -2.03 -1.82 -17.98
N VAL A 391 -2.48 -2.59 -16.99
CA VAL A 391 -1.57 -3.25 -16.07
C VAL A 391 -1.41 -4.65 -16.58
N VAL A 392 -0.33 -4.78 -17.34
CA VAL A 392 0.21 -6.01 -17.87
C VAL A 392 -0.84 -7.07 -18.22
N ARG A 393 -1.48 -6.87 -19.38
CA ARG A 393 -1.95 -7.99 -20.19
C ARG A 393 -0.88 -9.08 -20.21
N PRO A 394 -1.23 -10.36 -20.21
CA PRO A 394 -0.26 -11.42 -20.04
C PRO A 394 1.00 -11.36 -20.90
N ALA A 395 0.90 -10.86 -22.13
CA ALA A 395 2.01 -10.71 -23.05
C ALA A 395 3.14 -9.78 -22.56
N GLY A 396 2.92 -8.96 -21.53
CA GLY A 396 3.96 -8.07 -20.96
C GLY A 396 4.59 -8.59 -19.66
N LEU A 397 4.06 -9.65 -19.06
CA LEU A 397 4.59 -10.26 -17.82
C LEU A 397 5.27 -11.59 -18.12
N SER A 398 4.79 -12.31 -19.14
CA SER A 398 5.25 -13.63 -19.55
C SER A 398 5.02 -13.78 -21.07
N ASP A 399 5.94 -14.47 -21.75
CA ASP A 399 5.76 -14.80 -23.18
C ASP A 399 4.54 -15.72 -23.40
N THR A 400 4.01 -16.33 -22.33
CA THR A 400 2.82 -17.18 -22.33
C THR A 400 1.64 -16.49 -21.64
N GLN A 401 0.54 -16.35 -22.36
CA GLN A 401 -0.63 -15.60 -21.90
C GLN A 401 -1.31 -16.25 -20.65
N GLY A 402 -1.79 -15.42 -19.73
CA GLY A 402 -2.36 -15.68 -18.41
C GLY A 402 -1.49 -16.37 -17.34
N ARG A 403 -0.15 -16.39 -17.49
CA ARG A 403 0.77 -17.00 -16.52
C ARG A 403 1.78 -15.99 -15.97
N TRP A 404 2.22 -16.19 -14.72
CA TRP A 404 3.37 -15.46 -14.19
C TRP A 404 4.64 -15.93 -14.92
N PRO A 405 5.64 -15.06 -15.10
CA PRO A 405 6.96 -15.51 -15.53
C PRO A 405 7.55 -16.46 -14.48
N GLU A 406 8.66 -17.10 -14.82
CA GLU A 406 9.43 -17.88 -13.86
C GLU A 406 10.04 -16.96 -12.78
N PRO A 407 10.38 -17.49 -11.59
CA PRO A 407 10.96 -16.71 -10.50
C PRO A 407 12.18 -15.91 -10.94
N PHE A 408 12.22 -14.62 -10.59
CA PHE A 408 13.37 -13.76 -10.87
C PHE A 408 14.59 -14.05 -9.99
N PHE A 409 14.47 -14.98 -9.04
CA PHE A 409 15.54 -15.38 -8.14
C PHE A 409 15.42 -16.87 -7.85
N VAL A 410 16.46 -17.60 -8.23
CA VAL A 410 16.67 -19.03 -7.96
C VAL A 410 18.14 -19.18 -7.59
N THR A 411 18.40 -19.86 -6.47
CA THR A 411 19.74 -20.13 -5.95
C THR A 411 19.75 -21.46 -5.20
N GLN A 412 20.84 -21.76 -4.49
CA GLN A 412 20.98 -22.95 -3.67
C GLN A 412 21.27 -22.61 -2.21
N LEU A 413 20.79 -23.46 -1.32
CA LEU A 413 21.16 -23.51 0.07
C LEU A 413 22.62 -23.96 0.19
N ALA A 414 23.50 -23.09 0.63
CA ALA A 414 24.90 -23.43 0.92
C ALA A 414 25.01 -24.11 2.29
N GLN A 415 24.29 -23.58 3.29
CA GLN A 415 24.30 -24.08 4.66
C GLN A 415 23.02 -23.69 5.40
N GLN A 416 22.61 -24.50 6.37
CA GLN A 416 21.68 -24.11 7.43
C GLN A 416 22.05 -24.85 8.72
N ALA A 417 21.43 -24.48 9.84
CA ALA A 417 21.65 -25.19 11.09
C ALA A 417 20.98 -26.58 11.08
N GLY A 418 21.65 -27.56 11.71
CA GLY A 418 21.23 -28.95 11.74
C GLY A 418 21.80 -29.78 10.59
N THR A 419 21.87 -31.09 10.80
CA THR A 419 22.37 -32.08 9.82
C THR A 419 21.26 -32.98 9.29
N ASP A 420 20.25 -33.25 10.12
CA ASP A 420 19.13 -34.15 9.87
C ASP A 420 17.95 -33.83 10.82
N GLY A 421 16.78 -34.39 10.53
CA GLY A 421 15.59 -34.22 11.36
C GLY A 421 15.02 -32.81 11.35
N THR A 422 14.64 -32.29 12.52
CA THR A 422 14.09 -30.95 12.70
C THR A 422 15.04 -30.07 13.51
N ALA A 423 15.25 -28.83 13.07
CA ALA A 423 16.06 -27.84 13.77
C ALA A 423 15.29 -26.52 13.90
N THR A 424 15.66 -25.72 14.90
CA THR A 424 15.20 -24.34 15.03
C THR A 424 16.32 -23.43 14.54
N TYR A 425 16.03 -22.63 13.52
CA TYR A 425 16.97 -21.67 12.96
C TYR A 425 16.23 -20.42 12.48
N ASP A 426 16.88 -19.27 12.62
CA ASP A 426 16.45 -18.00 12.03
C ASP A 426 17.45 -17.50 10.98
N MET A 427 18.45 -18.31 10.61
CA MET A 427 19.44 -17.99 9.59
C MET A 427 19.70 -19.18 8.66
N ILE A 428 19.87 -18.87 7.38
CA ILE A 428 20.37 -19.79 6.34
C ILE A 428 21.49 -19.11 5.55
N THR A 429 22.32 -19.88 4.88
CA THR A 429 23.35 -19.38 3.97
C THR A 429 23.01 -19.79 2.55
N LEU A 430 23.01 -18.83 1.63
CA LEU A 430 22.71 -19.03 0.21
C LEU A 430 23.94 -18.77 -0.67
N VAL A 431 23.97 -19.40 -1.84
CA VAL A 431 25.03 -19.18 -2.85
C VAL A 431 24.96 -17.75 -3.40
N ASP A 432 23.75 -17.28 -3.73
CA ASP A 432 23.49 -15.93 -4.22
C ASP A 432 22.72 -15.08 -3.21
N ALA A 433 22.94 -13.76 -3.24
CA ALA A 433 22.28 -12.84 -2.33
C ALA A 433 20.81 -12.64 -2.73
N PRO A 434 19.84 -12.89 -1.84
CA PRO A 434 18.48 -12.43 -2.04
C PRO A 434 18.38 -10.91 -1.82
N GLU A 435 17.17 -10.36 -1.87
CA GLU A 435 16.91 -8.99 -1.43
C GLU A 435 16.17 -9.01 -0.09
N ILE A 436 16.38 -7.96 0.69
CA ILE A 436 15.61 -7.74 1.91
C ILE A 436 14.11 -7.65 1.58
N GLY A 437 13.31 -8.33 2.40
CA GLY A 437 11.86 -8.42 2.23
C GLY A 437 11.44 -9.47 1.22
N ASP A 438 12.37 -10.11 0.48
CA ASP A 438 12.03 -11.25 -0.36
C ASP A 438 11.38 -12.35 0.48
N THR A 439 10.35 -12.98 -0.08
CA THR A 439 9.87 -14.25 0.44
C THR A 439 10.62 -15.34 -0.28
N LEU A 440 11.31 -16.21 0.45
CA LEU A 440 12.00 -17.39 -0.06
C LEU A 440 11.16 -18.63 0.17
N GLN A 441 11.26 -19.58 -0.74
CA GLN A 441 10.66 -20.90 -0.66
C GLN A 441 11.70 -21.96 -1.03
N TRP A 442 11.70 -23.07 -0.29
CA TRP A 442 12.51 -24.26 -0.57
C TRP A 442 11.79 -25.50 -0.06
N THR A 443 12.26 -26.69 -0.46
CA THR A 443 11.67 -27.96 0.01
C THR A 443 12.53 -28.57 1.09
N SER A 444 11.94 -28.90 2.23
CA SER A 444 12.58 -29.62 3.33
C SER A 444 11.84 -30.92 3.61
N GLY A 445 12.42 -32.05 3.16
CA GLY A 445 11.73 -33.34 3.18
C GLY A 445 10.48 -33.32 2.30
N ALA A 446 9.30 -33.61 2.88
CA ALA A 446 8.02 -33.64 2.17
C ALA A 446 7.26 -32.30 2.19
N THR A 447 7.80 -31.26 2.84
CA THR A 447 7.13 -29.97 3.05
C THR A 447 7.86 -28.82 2.35
N ALA A 448 7.11 -27.82 1.90
CA ALA A 448 7.67 -26.56 1.46
C ALA A 448 7.83 -25.62 2.66
N ASP A 449 9.03 -25.08 2.83
CA ASP A 449 9.31 -24.00 3.77
C ASP A 449 9.19 -22.65 3.08
N ILE A 450 8.71 -21.66 3.83
CA ILE A 450 8.53 -20.28 3.36
C ILE A 450 8.99 -19.34 4.48
N ALA A 451 9.83 -18.36 4.14
CA ALA A 451 10.28 -17.35 5.08
C ALA A 451 10.58 -16.00 4.39
N THR A 452 10.52 -14.90 5.15
CA THR A 452 10.83 -13.55 4.63
C THR A 452 12.25 -13.15 5.04
N VAL A 453 13.05 -12.63 4.12
CA VAL A 453 14.41 -12.17 4.40
C VAL A 453 14.38 -10.87 5.19
N VAL A 454 15.04 -10.86 6.35
CA VAL A 454 15.08 -9.71 7.26
C VAL A 454 16.44 -9.11 7.45
N ALA A 455 17.53 -9.80 7.12
CA ALA A 455 18.87 -9.21 7.04
C ALA A 455 19.76 -10.08 6.14
N ILE A 456 20.75 -9.47 5.54
CA ILE A 456 21.70 -10.14 4.64
C ILE A 456 23.09 -9.64 4.99
N SER A 457 24.05 -10.56 5.05
CA SER A 457 25.47 -10.27 5.23
C SER A 457 26.29 -11.37 4.58
N GLY A 458 27.60 -11.15 4.38
CA GLY A 458 28.49 -12.15 3.80
C GLY A 458 29.07 -11.73 2.46
N GLN A 459 29.45 -12.73 1.67
CA GLN A 459 30.23 -12.59 0.43
C GLN A 459 29.63 -13.53 -0.63
N PRO A 460 29.91 -13.32 -1.94
CA PRO A 460 29.53 -14.26 -2.99
C PRO A 460 29.85 -15.73 -2.65
N GLY A 461 28.87 -16.63 -2.81
CA GLY A 461 28.98 -18.05 -2.45
C GLY A 461 28.65 -18.39 -1.00
N ALA A 462 28.49 -17.40 -0.11
CA ALA A 462 28.18 -17.61 1.30
C ALA A 462 27.40 -16.42 1.91
N TRP A 463 26.21 -16.15 1.38
CA TRP A 463 25.33 -15.09 1.86
C TRP A 463 24.49 -15.54 3.05
N SER A 464 24.81 -15.03 4.23
CA SER A 464 24.04 -15.27 5.45
C SER A 464 22.77 -14.42 5.46
N CYS A 465 21.63 -15.10 5.47
CA CYS A 465 20.31 -14.53 5.39
C CYS A 465 19.55 -14.79 6.70
N ARG A 466 19.29 -13.73 7.46
CA ARG A 466 18.37 -13.81 8.60
C ARG A 466 16.93 -13.83 8.08
N LEU A 467 16.12 -14.70 8.64
CA LEU A 467 14.77 -15.00 8.22
C LEU A 467 13.75 -14.59 9.30
N HIS A 468 12.60 -14.09 8.86
CA HIS A 468 11.41 -14.05 9.68
C HIS A 468 10.68 -15.38 9.52
N TYR A 469 10.72 -16.19 10.58
CA TYR A 469 10.08 -17.51 10.62
C TYR A 469 9.49 -17.81 12.00
N ALA A 470 8.46 -18.68 12.06
CA ALA A 470 7.83 -19.14 13.30
C ALA A 470 7.94 -20.67 13.44
N GLY A 471 8.91 -21.16 14.23
CA GLY A 471 8.95 -22.54 14.70
C GLY A 471 10.16 -23.39 14.28
N SER A 472 10.08 -24.69 14.55
CA SER A 472 11.05 -25.71 14.14
C SER A 472 10.73 -26.21 12.72
N ARG A 473 11.76 -26.49 11.91
CA ARG A 473 11.64 -26.94 10.51
C ARG A 473 12.46 -28.19 10.25
N THR A 474 12.04 -28.95 9.26
CA THR A 474 12.86 -30.04 8.71
C THR A 474 14.12 -29.46 8.09
N VAL A 475 15.27 -30.10 8.35
CA VAL A 475 16.55 -29.68 7.77
C VAL A 475 16.61 -30.12 6.30
N ALA A 476 16.49 -29.18 5.36
CA ALA A 476 16.91 -29.34 3.96
C ALA A 476 18.46 -29.52 3.76
N PRO A 477 18.93 -30.45 2.91
CA PRO A 477 20.36 -30.62 2.65
C PRO A 477 20.98 -29.42 1.90
N ALA A 478 22.28 -29.21 2.04
CA ALA A 478 23.02 -28.29 1.19
C ALA A 478 22.86 -28.67 -0.30
N GLY A 479 22.83 -27.67 -1.18
CA GLY A 479 22.47 -27.80 -2.59
C GLY A 479 20.96 -27.79 -2.88
N THR A 480 20.10 -27.80 -1.85
CA THR A 480 18.64 -27.62 -2.03
C THR A 480 18.37 -26.30 -2.74
N GLU A 481 17.53 -26.34 -3.77
CA GLU A 481 17.13 -25.12 -4.47
C GLU A 481 16.26 -24.23 -3.58
N VAL A 482 16.57 -22.94 -3.61
CA VAL A 482 15.82 -21.88 -2.94
C VAL A 482 15.42 -20.86 -3.99
N PHE A 483 14.15 -20.47 -4.01
CA PHE A 483 13.65 -19.48 -4.97
C PHE A 483 12.73 -18.46 -4.31
N ALA A 484 12.55 -17.30 -4.94
CA ALA A 484 11.56 -16.32 -4.53
C ALA A 484 10.30 -16.45 -5.39
N PRO A 485 9.20 -17.05 -4.90
CA PRO A 485 7.99 -17.24 -5.70
C PRO A 485 7.42 -15.90 -6.16
N ASN A 486 6.85 -15.87 -7.36
CA ASN A 486 6.28 -14.67 -7.95
C ASN A 486 4.91 -14.30 -7.34
N ALA A 487 4.17 -15.25 -6.79
CA ALA A 487 2.84 -15.04 -6.22
C ALA A 487 2.55 -15.94 -4.99
N ASN A 488 1.45 -15.65 -4.27
CA ASN A 488 0.91 -16.50 -3.21
C ASN A 488 -0.62 -16.32 -3.00
N ASP A 489 -1.17 -17.15 -2.10
CA ASP A 489 -2.56 -17.07 -1.59
C ASP A 489 -2.64 -16.68 -0.09
N GLY A 490 -1.69 -15.89 0.41
CA GLY A 490 -1.63 -15.58 1.84
C GLY A 490 -1.20 -16.77 2.70
N VAL A 491 -0.23 -16.50 3.56
CA VAL A 491 0.29 -17.24 4.74
C VAL A 491 0.56 -18.75 4.64
N ASN A 492 -0.23 -19.64 4.01
CA ASN A 492 0.02 -21.10 4.05
C ASN A 492 -0.43 -21.95 2.84
N SER A 493 -0.93 -21.37 1.73
CA SER A 493 -1.30 -22.18 0.55
C SER A 493 -0.54 -21.73 -0.71
N PRO A 494 0.42 -22.53 -1.23
CA PRO A 494 1.15 -22.22 -2.46
C PRO A 494 0.34 -22.46 -3.75
N ARG A 495 -1.00 -22.58 -3.68
CA ARG A 495 -1.82 -23.11 -4.79
C ARG A 495 -2.59 -22.05 -5.60
N THR A 496 -2.78 -20.84 -5.09
CA THR A 496 -3.40 -19.75 -5.88
C THR A 496 -2.49 -18.53 -5.95
N GLY A 497 -2.43 -17.87 -7.11
CA GLY A 497 -1.46 -16.81 -7.41
C GLY A 497 -2.04 -15.42 -7.23
N THR A 498 -2.87 -15.21 -6.20
CA THR A 498 -3.71 -14.02 -6.04
C THR A 498 -2.91 -12.75 -5.87
N HIS A 499 -1.82 -12.80 -5.11
CA HIS A 499 -1.06 -11.60 -4.79
C HIS A 499 0.38 -11.71 -5.28
N PRO A 500 0.89 -10.71 -6.02
CA PRO A 500 2.28 -10.67 -6.40
C PRO A 500 3.17 -10.50 -5.17
N ARG A 501 4.29 -11.22 -5.11
CA ARG A 501 5.30 -11.11 -4.05
C ARG A 501 6.25 -9.92 -4.30
N PRO A 502 7.06 -9.49 -3.32
CA PRO A 502 7.88 -8.27 -3.41
C PRO A 502 8.69 -8.10 -4.70
N ARG A 503 9.39 -9.14 -5.19
CA ARG A 503 10.12 -9.06 -6.47
C ARG A 503 9.18 -8.84 -7.67
N MET A 504 8.07 -9.58 -7.72
CA MET A 504 7.06 -9.41 -8.76
C MET A 504 6.41 -8.02 -8.69
N ILE A 505 6.16 -7.51 -7.50
CA ILE A 505 5.67 -6.15 -7.28
C ILE A 505 6.62 -5.10 -7.87
N ARG A 506 7.93 -5.22 -7.62
CA ARG A 506 8.95 -4.34 -8.20
C ARG A 506 8.97 -4.46 -9.73
N HIS A 507 8.85 -5.67 -10.26
CA HIS A 507 8.80 -5.92 -11.69
C HIS A 507 7.57 -5.29 -12.36
N ILE A 508 6.37 -5.46 -11.79
CA ILE A 508 5.14 -4.82 -12.28
C ILE A 508 5.28 -3.29 -12.28
N ALA A 509 5.79 -2.71 -11.19
CA ALA A 509 6.01 -1.26 -11.11
C ALA A 509 7.01 -0.75 -12.16
N ALA A 510 7.98 -1.59 -12.53
CA ALA A 510 8.99 -1.28 -13.54
C ALA A 510 8.45 -1.41 -14.98
N SER A 511 7.53 -2.36 -15.23
CA SER A 511 7.02 -2.71 -16.55
C SER A 511 5.88 -1.81 -17.04
N VAL A 512 5.07 -1.25 -16.14
CA VAL A 512 4.03 -0.28 -16.53
C VAL A 512 4.69 1.01 -17.06
N PRO A 513 4.45 1.40 -18.33
CA PRO A 513 5.13 2.55 -18.93
C PRO A 513 4.91 3.85 -18.16
N GLN A 514 5.98 4.64 -17.95
CA GLN A 514 5.85 5.92 -17.25
C GLN A 514 5.06 6.96 -18.06
N GLN A 515 5.00 6.82 -19.38
CA GLN A 515 4.18 7.66 -20.26
C GLN A 515 2.68 7.52 -20.02
N ASP A 516 2.23 6.38 -19.45
CA ASP A 516 0.81 6.16 -19.14
C ASP A 516 0.29 7.09 -18.04
N LYS A 517 1.19 7.71 -17.26
CA LYS A 517 0.81 8.79 -16.33
C LYS A 517 0.17 9.99 -17.04
N ALA A 518 0.35 10.16 -18.35
CA ALA A 518 -0.30 11.21 -19.12
C ALA A 518 -1.83 11.05 -19.17
N LYS A 519 -2.33 9.83 -18.95
CA LYS A 519 -3.75 9.50 -18.86
C LYS A 519 -4.39 10.01 -17.56
N LEU A 520 -3.61 10.46 -16.59
CA LEU A 520 -4.08 11.00 -15.31
C LEU A 520 -4.45 12.49 -15.38
N ARG A 521 -4.22 13.14 -16.53
CA ARG A 521 -4.46 14.57 -16.75
C ARG A 521 -5.92 14.87 -17.06
#